data_AF-A0A167V8M4-F1
#
_entry.id   AF-A0A167V8M4-F1
#
_cell.length_a   1.000
_cell.length_b   1.000
_cell.length_c   1.000
_cell.angle_alpha   90.00
_cell.angle_beta   90.00
_cell.angle_gamma   90.00
#
_symmetry.space_group_name_H-M   'P 1'
#
loop_
_entity.id
_entity.type
_entity.pdbx_description
1 polymer ?
#
loop_
_entity_poly.entity_id
_entity_poly.type
_entity_poly.pdbx_seq_one_letter_code
_entity_poly.pdbx_strand_id
1 'polypeptide(L)'
;MELGSPQRMQVPFPSQPEPPFQPAMWPSRESWPLQAGSQAEMNFGGRTLNLASHQRVLISIKDRCLLRRYYEKIFQTLQQTNCRIIAKAYIKLVEPRKQVNYPYNGRKVVEGRTQQLDPEETKPPWRPRGVSHREPDHLPKIERIRLLVHMLCDMHETHGVTAARLKQCDQSIRHQILPVERLETLDEAYRVREEEGRFLDGISGTYLSALRATGKFTVGMTACLPDASGFGVIFLGLEDFVAADHTFSNCC
;
A
#
# COMPACT_ATOMS: atom_id res chain seq x y z
N MET A 1 -63.69 -25.35 -36.29
CA MET A 1 -62.24 -25.39 -36.01
C MET A 1 -61.73 -23.99 -36.27
N GLU A 2 -61.25 -23.34 -35.21
CA GLU A 2 -61.17 -21.89 -35.06
C GLU A 2 -60.00 -21.23 -35.79
N LEU A 3 -60.23 -19.97 -36.18
CA LEU A 3 -59.27 -19.01 -36.72
C LEU A 3 -58.47 -18.39 -35.56
N GLY A 4 -57.15 -18.59 -35.54
CA GLY A 4 -56.23 -17.95 -34.59
C GLY A 4 -55.39 -16.86 -35.26
N SER A 5 -55.63 -15.61 -34.89
CA SER A 5 -54.85 -14.43 -35.32
C SER A 5 -53.40 -14.44 -34.79
N PRO A 6 -52.43 -13.83 -35.49
CA PRO A 6 -51.08 -13.68 -34.96
C PRO A 6 -51.02 -12.54 -33.94
N GLN A 7 -50.66 -12.87 -32.69
CA GLN A 7 -50.39 -11.87 -31.65
C GLN A 7 -49.11 -11.09 -31.97
N ARG A 8 -49.27 -9.79 -32.12
CA ARG A 8 -48.22 -8.77 -32.18
C ARG A 8 -47.58 -8.65 -30.79
N MET A 9 -46.40 -9.21 -30.57
CA MET A 9 -45.62 -8.95 -29.36
C MET A 9 -45.20 -7.47 -29.36
N GLN A 10 -45.67 -6.75 -28.34
CA GLN A 10 -45.30 -5.37 -28.05
C GLN A 10 -43.92 -5.36 -27.38
N VAL A 11 -43.01 -4.55 -27.92
CA VAL A 11 -41.68 -4.29 -27.36
C VAL A 11 -41.81 -3.09 -26.41
N PRO A 12 -41.37 -3.15 -25.14
CA PRO A 12 -41.36 -1.97 -24.28
C PRO A 12 -40.29 -0.97 -24.77
N PHE A 13 -40.68 0.30 -24.95
CA PHE A 13 -39.81 1.45 -25.28
C PHE A 13 -39.07 1.94 -24.00
N PRO A 14 -37.93 2.64 -24.12
CA PRO A 14 -36.79 2.58 -23.21
C PRO A 14 -36.90 3.50 -22.00
N SER A 15 -36.31 3.06 -20.90
CA SER A 15 -35.94 3.86 -19.75
C SER A 15 -34.83 4.85 -20.12
N GLN A 16 -34.98 6.08 -19.64
CA GLN A 16 -34.15 7.25 -19.94
C GLN A 16 -32.71 7.14 -19.39
N PRO A 17 -31.75 7.88 -19.95
CA PRO A 17 -30.40 8.00 -19.37
C PRO A 17 -30.39 8.99 -18.19
N GLU A 18 -29.89 8.51 -17.05
CA GLU A 18 -29.54 9.32 -15.88
C GLU A 18 -28.45 10.37 -16.21
N PRO A 19 -28.47 11.57 -15.60
CA PRO A 19 -27.54 12.65 -15.92
C PRO A 19 -26.13 12.36 -15.39
N PRO A 20 -25.07 12.90 -16.04
CA PRO A 20 -23.71 12.73 -15.55
C PRO A 20 -23.50 13.52 -14.25
N PHE A 21 -23.21 12.79 -13.17
CA PHE A 21 -22.61 13.34 -11.96
C PHE A 21 -21.27 13.99 -12.31
N GLN A 22 -21.15 15.30 -12.09
CA GLN A 22 -19.89 16.02 -12.10
C GLN A 22 -19.32 16.09 -10.68
N PRO A 23 -18.13 15.51 -10.39
CA PRO A 23 -17.42 15.80 -9.17
C PRO A 23 -16.43 16.95 -9.38
N ALA A 24 -16.68 18.02 -8.63
CA ALA A 24 -15.77 19.08 -8.17
C ALA A 24 -14.38 19.19 -8.84
N MET A 25 -14.23 20.26 -9.62
CA MET A 25 -12.94 20.87 -9.92
C MET A 25 -12.17 21.18 -8.62
N TRP A 26 -11.00 20.59 -8.46
CA TRP A 26 -9.90 21.10 -7.63
C TRP A 26 -8.65 21.15 -8.52
N PRO A 27 -7.78 22.18 -8.41
CA PRO A 27 -7.32 22.92 -9.56
C PRO A 27 -6.20 22.23 -10.34
N SER A 28 -6.21 22.55 -11.64
CA SER A 28 -5.15 22.29 -12.61
C SER A 28 -3.78 22.75 -12.12
N ARG A 29 -2.82 21.84 -12.27
CA ARG A 29 -1.47 22.05 -12.84
C ARG A 29 -0.93 23.47 -12.71
N GLU A 30 -0.02 23.68 -11.77
CA GLU A 30 1.09 24.63 -11.93
C GLU A 30 2.20 24.43 -10.88
N SER A 31 3.43 24.30 -11.39
CA SER A 31 4.67 24.85 -10.82
C SER A 31 5.32 24.18 -9.59
N TRP A 32 6.15 23.16 -9.84
CA TRP A 32 7.31 22.87 -8.98
C TRP A 32 8.60 23.22 -9.75
N PRO A 33 9.51 24.05 -9.21
CA PRO A 33 10.71 24.43 -9.90
C PRO A 33 11.74 23.31 -9.86
N LEU A 34 12.34 23.05 -11.02
CA LEU A 34 13.61 22.34 -11.14
C LEU A 34 14.69 23.14 -10.41
N GLN A 35 15.33 22.55 -9.41
CA GLN A 35 16.69 22.94 -9.06
C GLN A 35 17.58 21.69 -9.00
N ALA A 36 18.54 21.70 -9.93
CA ALA A 36 19.69 20.84 -9.99
C ALA A 36 20.78 21.34 -9.03
N GLY A 37 21.62 20.41 -8.57
CA GLY A 37 23.01 20.67 -8.18
C GLY A 37 23.25 21.05 -6.72
N SER A 38 23.91 20.18 -5.96
CA SER A 38 25.33 20.34 -5.63
C SER A 38 25.72 19.32 -4.56
N GLN A 39 26.79 18.57 -4.83
CA GLN A 39 27.52 17.85 -3.78
C GLN A 39 28.07 18.87 -2.79
N ALA A 40 27.69 18.73 -1.53
CA ALA A 40 28.41 19.35 -0.43
C ALA A 40 28.84 18.24 0.54
N GLU A 41 30.09 17.80 0.39
CA GLU A 41 30.83 17.21 1.50
C GLU A 41 30.94 18.27 2.61
N MET A 42 30.44 17.95 3.80
CA MET A 42 30.93 18.54 5.04
C MET A 42 30.97 17.45 6.12
N ASN A 43 32.19 17.08 6.50
CA ASN A 43 32.46 16.29 7.70
C ASN A 43 32.44 17.22 8.92
N PHE A 44 31.62 16.89 9.92
CA PHE A 44 31.66 17.52 11.23
C PHE A 44 31.48 16.50 12.35
N GLY A 45 32.48 16.46 13.25
CA GLY A 45 32.29 16.18 14.67
C GLY A 45 31.88 14.76 15.05
N GLY A 46 32.87 13.90 15.28
CA GLY A 46 32.70 12.57 15.83
C GLY A 46 31.80 12.52 17.07
N ARG A 47 30.60 11.96 16.88
CA ARG A 47 29.81 11.19 17.85
C ARG A 47 28.62 10.56 17.11
N THR A 48 28.87 9.49 16.37
CA THR A 48 27.79 8.66 15.82
C THR A 48 27.22 7.80 16.94
N LEU A 49 26.23 8.32 17.67
CA LEU A 49 25.37 7.47 18.50
C LEU A 49 24.21 7.00 17.63
N ASN A 50 24.40 5.80 17.12
CA ASN A 50 23.43 4.94 16.43
C ASN A 50 22.17 4.75 17.31
N LEU A 51 21.13 5.58 17.10
CA LEU A 51 19.95 5.62 17.98
C LEU A 51 18.59 5.60 17.24
N ALA A 52 18.51 5.08 16.01
CA ALA A 52 17.23 4.99 15.29
C ALA A 52 16.62 3.58 15.23
N SER A 53 17.31 2.53 15.68
CA SER A 53 16.98 1.14 15.35
C SER A 53 16.21 0.35 16.41
N HIS A 54 15.94 0.91 17.60
CA HIS A 54 15.43 0.11 18.74
C HIS A 54 14.17 0.65 19.42
N GLN A 55 13.63 1.79 18.99
CA GLN A 55 12.40 2.27 19.60
C GLN A 55 11.24 1.39 19.14
N ARG A 56 10.66 0.63 20.07
CA ARG A 56 9.48 -0.16 19.82
C ARG A 56 8.22 0.62 20.17
N VAL A 57 7.17 0.40 19.38
CA VAL A 57 5.82 0.92 19.61
C VAL A 57 4.87 -0.24 19.82
N LEU A 58 3.84 -0.03 20.64
CA LEU A 58 2.75 -0.99 20.78
C LEU A 58 1.75 -0.74 19.66
N ILE A 59 1.41 -1.77 18.88
CA ILE A 59 0.41 -1.70 17.82
C ILE A 59 -0.73 -2.66 18.17
N SER A 60 -1.96 -2.17 18.14
CA SER A 60 -3.14 -3.01 18.26
C SER A 60 -3.33 -3.82 16.98
N ILE A 61 -3.35 -5.15 17.10
CA ILE A 61 -3.51 -6.05 15.95
C ILE A 61 -4.94 -6.00 15.38
N LYS A 62 -5.90 -5.57 16.22
CA LYS A 62 -7.30 -5.38 15.81
C LYS A 62 -7.46 -4.24 14.82
N ASP A 63 -6.59 -3.23 14.88
CA ASP A 63 -6.67 -2.05 14.02
C ASP A 63 -5.96 -2.31 12.68
N ARG A 64 -6.73 -2.82 11.71
CA ARG A 64 -6.26 -3.06 10.34
C ARG A 64 -5.80 -1.79 9.64
N CYS A 65 -6.40 -0.64 9.95
CA CYS A 65 -6.03 0.63 9.34
C CYS A 65 -4.65 1.08 9.83
N LEU A 66 -4.40 0.94 11.14
CA LEU A 66 -3.10 1.21 11.75
C LEU A 66 -2.02 0.26 11.22
N LEU A 67 -2.32 -1.05 11.12
CA LEU A 67 -1.40 -2.02 10.54
C LEU A 67 -1.06 -1.72 9.08
N ARG A 68 -2.07 -1.37 8.27
CA ARG A 68 -1.83 -0.98 6.88
C ARG A 68 -0.92 0.23 6.78
N ARG A 69 -1.18 1.27 7.57
CA ARG A 69 -0.35 2.48 7.64
C ARG A 69 1.06 2.17 8.15
N TYR A 70 1.18 1.20 9.05
CA TYR A 70 2.47 0.71 9.52
C TYR A 70 3.28 0.08 8.38
N TYR A 71 2.69 -0.83 7.60
CA TYR A 71 3.36 -1.43 6.45
C TYR A 71 3.70 -0.41 5.37
N GLU A 72 2.82 0.57 5.12
CA GLU A 72 3.13 1.68 4.22
C GLU A 72 4.39 2.42 4.68
N LYS A 73 4.52 2.71 5.99
CA LYS A 73 5.70 3.38 6.54
C LYS A 73 6.95 2.52 6.40
N ILE A 74 6.86 1.23 6.70
CA ILE A 74 7.96 0.29 6.48
C ILE A 74 8.47 0.35 5.03
N PHE A 75 7.59 0.18 4.04
CA PHE A 75 7.99 0.24 2.64
C PHE A 75 8.40 1.66 2.19
N GLN A 76 7.92 2.73 2.83
CA GLN A 76 8.39 4.10 2.59
C GLN A 76 9.86 4.26 2.97
N THR A 77 10.31 3.62 4.06
CA THR A 77 11.71 3.67 4.49
C THR A 77 12.66 2.93 3.54
N LEU A 78 12.17 1.95 2.78
CA LEU A 78 12.98 1.23 1.81
C LEU A 78 13.35 2.13 0.62
N GLN A 79 14.53 1.89 0.04
CA GLN A 79 14.94 2.57 -1.18
C GLN A 79 14.02 2.21 -2.35
N GLN A 80 13.91 3.10 -3.34
CA GLN A 80 13.07 2.86 -4.52
C GLN A 80 13.47 1.59 -5.29
N THR A 81 14.76 1.29 -5.33
CA THR A 81 15.38 0.11 -5.92
C THR A 81 14.93 -1.15 -5.19
N ASN A 82 14.92 -1.13 -3.86
CA ASN A 82 14.45 -2.24 -3.03
C ASN A 82 12.95 -2.49 -3.26
N CYS A 83 12.10 -1.45 -3.20
CA CYS A 83 10.66 -1.60 -3.46
C CYS A 83 10.39 -2.21 -4.85
N ARG A 84 11.19 -1.85 -5.85
CA ARG A 84 11.09 -2.37 -7.22
C ARG A 84 11.46 -3.84 -7.30
N ILE A 85 12.57 -4.25 -6.67
CA ILE A 85 13.02 -5.65 -6.62
C ILE A 85 11.97 -6.52 -5.91
N ILE A 86 11.50 -6.10 -4.73
CA ILE A 86 10.49 -6.83 -3.95
C ILE A 86 9.17 -6.94 -4.73
N ALA A 87 8.72 -5.85 -5.36
CA ALA A 87 7.48 -5.87 -6.14
C ALA A 87 7.53 -6.86 -7.32
N LYS A 88 8.67 -6.97 -8.02
CA LYS A 88 8.85 -7.96 -9.09
C LYS A 88 8.74 -9.39 -8.56
N ALA A 89 9.38 -9.67 -7.41
CA ALA A 89 9.33 -10.98 -6.77
C ALA A 89 7.90 -11.33 -6.34
N TYR A 90 7.19 -10.41 -5.65
CA TYR A 90 5.84 -10.65 -5.18
C TYR A 90 4.82 -10.82 -6.31
N ILE A 91 4.91 -10.03 -7.39
CA ILE A 91 4.04 -10.21 -8.56
C ILE A 91 4.23 -11.61 -9.16
N LYS A 92 5.47 -12.11 -9.22
CA LYS A 92 5.76 -13.46 -9.70
C LYS A 92 5.22 -14.53 -8.76
N LEU A 93 5.24 -14.30 -7.44
CA LEU A 93 4.64 -15.20 -6.46
C LEU A 93 3.11 -15.28 -6.62
N VAL A 94 2.46 -14.13 -6.79
CA VAL A 94 1.00 -14.01 -6.94
C VAL A 94 0.53 -14.55 -8.29
N GLU A 95 1.25 -14.20 -9.36
CA GLU A 95 0.88 -14.52 -10.74
C GLU A 95 2.13 -14.97 -11.52
N PRO A 96 2.54 -16.26 -11.42
CA PRO A 96 3.76 -16.76 -12.05
C PRO A 96 3.78 -16.60 -13.57
N ARG A 97 2.61 -16.61 -14.22
CA ARG A 97 2.44 -16.45 -15.67
C ARG A 97 1.92 -15.05 -16.05
N LYS A 98 2.26 -14.03 -15.24
CA LYS A 98 1.77 -12.64 -15.39
C LYS A 98 1.84 -12.09 -16.80
N GLN A 99 2.98 -12.27 -17.46
CA GLN A 99 3.22 -11.69 -18.79
C GLN A 99 2.34 -12.34 -19.87
N VAL A 100 1.94 -13.61 -19.69
CA VAL A 100 1.05 -14.31 -20.64
C VAL A 100 -0.42 -14.01 -20.34
N ASN A 101 -0.80 -14.08 -19.06
CA ASN A 101 -2.20 -13.96 -18.65
C ASN A 101 -2.68 -12.49 -18.69
N TYR A 102 -1.80 -11.56 -18.35
CA TYR A 102 -2.10 -10.14 -18.14
C TYR A 102 -0.96 -9.26 -18.67
N PRO A 103 -0.73 -9.19 -19.99
CA PRO A 103 0.42 -8.49 -20.56
C PRO A 103 0.31 -6.97 -20.38
N TYR A 104 1.42 -6.30 -20.01
CA TYR A 104 1.43 -4.83 -19.82
C TYR A 104 1.28 -4.03 -21.11
N ASN A 105 1.63 -4.62 -22.25
CA ASN A 105 1.53 -3.97 -23.56
C ASN A 105 0.13 -4.09 -24.18
N GLY A 106 -0.84 -4.69 -23.49
CA GLY A 106 -2.21 -4.86 -23.98
C GLY A 106 -2.40 -5.96 -25.04
N ARG A 107 -1.33 -6.63 -25.51
CA ARG A 107 -1.43 -7.65 -26.56
C ARG A 107 -1.91 -8.99 -25.99
N LYS A 108 -3.17 -9.34 -26.20
CA LYS A 108 -3.78 -10.57 -25.65
C LYS A 108 -4.43 -11.41 -26.75
N VAL A 109 -4.32 -12.73 -26.65
CA VAL A 109 -5.05 -13.65 -27.53
C VAL A 109 -6.46 -13.83 -26.98
N VAL A 110 -7.46 -13.48 -27.79
CA VAL A 110 -8.89 -13.62 -27.50
C VAL A 110 -9.52 -14.35 -28.67
N GLU A 111 -10.15 -15.50 -28.40
CA GLU A 111 -10.78 -16.36 -29.42
C GLU A 111 -9.83 -16.77 -30.57
N GLY A 112 -8.58 -17.08 -30.22
CA GLY A 112 -7.55 -17.49 -31.19
C GLY A 112 -6.96 -16.36 -32.03
N ARG A 113 -7.34 -15.10 -31.79
CA ARG A 113 -6.79 -13.92 -32.48
C ARG A 113 -6.05 -13.01 -31.50
N THR A 114 -4.88 -12.51 -31.89
CA THR A 114 -4.14 -11.51 -31.12
C THR A 114 -4.81 -10.15 -31.28
N GLN A 115 -5.30 -9.59 -30.18
CA GLN A 115 -5.90 -8.27 -30.12
C GLN A 115 -5.00 -7.30 -29.35
N GLN A 116 -5.01 -6.03 -29.76
CA GLN A 116 -4.36 -4.95 -29.04
C GLN A 116 -5.41 -4.26 -28.18
N LEU A 117 -5.38 -4.53 -26.88
CA LEU A 117 -6.27 -3.92 -25.89
C LEU A 117 -5.57 -2.75 -25.21
N ASP A 118 -6.35 -1.94 -24.47
CA ASP A 118 -5.76 -1.00 -23.52
C ASP A 118 -5.02 -1.80 -22.43
N PRO A 119 -3.80 -1.41 -22.01
CA PRO A 119 -3.13 -2.00 -20.86
C PRO A 119 -4.02 -2.11 -19.62
N GLU A 120 -4.90 -1.16 -19.32
CA GLU A 120 -5.80 -1.26 -18.18
C GLU A 120 -6.89 -2.34 -18.36
N GLU A 121 -7.25 -2.72 -19.59
CA GLU A 121 -8.17 -3.84 -19.87
C GLU A 121 -7.51 -5.21 -19.64
N THR A 122 -6.19 -5.30 -19.81
CA THR A 122 -5.43 -6.53 -19.51
C THR A 122 -4.98 -6.60 -18.05
N LYS A 123 -5.42 -5.68 -17.19
CA LYS A 123 -5.07 -5.64 -15.78
C LYS A 123 -5.67 -6.82 -15.02
N PRO A 124 -4.91 -7.51 -14.15
CA PRO A 124 -5.49 -8.58 -13.35
C PRO A 124 -6.44 -8.05 -12.29
N PRO A 125 -7.51 -8.80 -11.95
CA PRO A 125 -8.55 -8.36 -11.02
C PRO A 125 -8.02 -8.16 -9.60
N TRP A 126 -6.95 -8.86 -9.22
CA TRP A 126 -6.30 -8.69 -7.93
C TRP A 126 -5.46 -7.41 -7.83
N ARG A 127 -5.16 -6.72 -8.93
CA ARG A 127 -4.34 -5.50 -8.84
C ARG A 127 -5.16 -4.39 -8.17
N PRO A 128 -4.62 -3.68 -7.18
CA PRO A 128 -5.38 -2.68 -6.43
C PRO A 128 -5.85 -1.55 -7.35
N ARG A 129 -7.05 -1.04 -7.06
CA ARG A 129 -7.62 0.15 -7.73
C ARG A 129 -6.69 1.36 -7.53
N GLY A 130 -6.58 2.19 -8.56
CA GLY A 130 -5.71 3.38 -8.52
C GLY A 130 -4.20 3.11 -8.57
N VAL A 131 -3.78 1.87 -8.83
CA VAL A 131 -2.38 1.54 -9.21
C VAL A 131 -2.36 1.20 -10.70
N SER A 132 -1.56 1.94 -11.47
CA SER A 132 -1.45 1.78 -12.93
C SER A 132 -1.02 0.37 -13.30
N HIS A 133 -1.50 -0.18 -14.41
CA HIS A 133 -1.07 -1.48 -14.93
C HIS A 133 0.23 -1.35 -15.73
N ARG A 134 1.34 -1.14 -15.00
CA ARG A 134 2.70 -1.08 -15.54
C ARG A 134 3.66 -1.97 -14.75
N GLU A 135 4.81 -2.25 -15.35
CA GLU A 135 5.92 -2.94 -14.67
C GLU A 135 6.40 -2.15 -13.46
N PRO A 136 6.86 -2.82 -12.39
CA PRO A 136 7.33 -2.14 -11.17
C PRO A 136 8.41 -1.09 -11.43
N ASP A 137 9.27 -1.30 -12.42
CA ASP A 137 10.31 -0.36 -12.85
C ASP A 137 9.73 0.98 -13.35
N HIS A 138 8.49 0.99 -13.84
CA HIS A 138 7.80 2.14 -14.43
C HIS A 138 6.69 2.71 -13.56
N LEU A 139 6.44 2.14 -12.38
CA LEU A 139 5.52 2.72 -11.41
C LEU A 139 6.24 3.80 -10.58
N PRO A 140 5.56 4.88 -10.17
CA PRO A 140 6.10 5.78 -9.14
C PRO A 140 6.22 5.04 -7.80
N LYS A 141 7.16 5.47 -6.94
CA LYS A 141 7.44 4.77 -5.66
C LYS A 141 6.18 4.60 -4.81
N ILE A 142 5.30 5.60 -4.77
CA ILE A 142 4.04 5.54 -4.02
C ILE A 142 3.10 4.43 -4.51
N GLU A 143 2.98 4.24 -5.82
CA GLU A 143 2.17 3.16 -6.38
C GLU A 143 2.79 1.79 -6.13
N ARG A 144 4.13 1.68 -6.17
CA ARG A 144 4.82 0.43 -5.76
C ARG A 144 4.52 0.09 -4.31
N ILE A 145 4.55 1.07 -3.41
CA ILE A 145 4.25 0.86 -1.99
C ILE A 145 2.81 0.39 -1.81
N ARG A 146 1.84 1.04 -2.46
CA ARG A 146 0.43 0.60 -2.46
C ARG A 146 0.28 -0.84 -2.93
N LEU A 147 0.99 -1.21 -4.00
CA LEU A 147 0.99 -2.57 -4.55
C LEU A 147 1.60 -3.58 -3.57
N LEU A 148 2.72 -3.25 -2.93
CA LEU A 148 3.39 -4.10 -1.94
C LEU A 148 2.52 -4.34 -0.70
N VAL A 149 1.93 -3.27 -0.16
CA VAL A 149 1.02 -3.36 0.99
C VAL A 149 -0.22 -4.19 0.65
N HIS A 150 -0.79 -4.00 -0.54
CA HIS A 150 -1.90 -4.82 -1.00
C HIS A 150 -1.54 -6.30 -1.07
N MET A 151 -0.39 -6.65 -1.66
CA MET A 151 0.06 -8.05 -1.72
C MET A 151 0.37 -8.65 -0.35
N LEU A 152 0.86 -7.83 0.60
CA LEU A 152 1.15 -8.27 1.97
C LEU A 152 -0.13 -8.51 2.79
N CYS A 153 -1.12 -7.62 2.69
CA CYS A 153 -2.30 -7.62 3.55
C CYS A 153 -3.48 -8.38 2.95
N ASP A 154 -3.75 -8.19 1.66
CA ASP A 154 -5.07 -8.46 1.08
C ASP A 154 -5.09 -9.76 0.23
N MET A 155 -3.93 -10.34 -0.05
CA MET A 155 -3.79 -11.51 -0.97
C MET A 155 -3.74 -12.86 -0.24
N HIS A 156 -3.91 -12.86 1.08
CA HIS A 156 -3.86 -14.07 1.89
C HIS A 156 -4.97 -15.06 1.49
N GLU A 157 -6.22 -14.63 1.51
CA GLU A 157 -7.38 -15.50 1.30
C GLU A 157 -7.50 -15.95 -0.17
N THR A 158 -7.22 -15.05 -1.11
CA THR A 158 -7.46 -15.28 -2.54
C THR A 158 -6.32 -15.99 -3.26
N HIS A 159 -5.08 -15.78 -2.82
CA HIS A 159 -3.87 -16.30 -3.50
C HIS A 159 -2.95 -17.09 -2.56
N GLY A 160 -3.37 -17.30 -1.31
CA GLY A 160 -2.59 -18.01 -0.30
C GLY A 160 -1.28 -17.29 0.03
N VAL A 161 -1.24 -15.95 -0.08
CA VAL A 161 -0.01 -15.19 0.19
C VAL A 161 0.17 -15.02 1.69
N THR A 162 0.97 -15.90 2.28
CA THR A 162 1.36 -15.85 3.70
C THR A 162 2.71 -15.14 3.87
N ALA A 163 2.97 -14.64 5.08
CA ALA A 163 4.27 -14.07 5.42
C ALA A 163 5.43 -15.06 5.17
N ALA A 164 5.22 -16.36 5.46
CA ALA A 164 6.19 -17.41 5.19
C ALA A 164 6.50 -17.57 3.70
N ARG A 165 5.49 -17.51 2.82
CA ARG A 165 5.70 -17.57 1.36
C ARG A 165 6.42 -16.34 0.83
N LEU A 166 6.13 -15.16 1.38
CA LEU A 166 6.86 -13.93 1.03
C LEU A 166 8.34 -14.02 1.47
N LYS A 167 8.60 -14.45 2.71
CA LYS A 167 9.97 -14.71 3.20
C LYS A 167 10.74 -15.71 2.34
N GLN A 168 10.07 -16.78 1.88
CA GLN A 168 10.67 -17.79 1.02
C GLN A 168 10.97 -17.24 -0.38
N CYS A 169 10.02 -16.52 -0.98
CA CYS A 169 10.21 -15.85 -2.26
C CYS A 169 11.41 -14.89 -2.24
N ASP A 170 11.58 -14.18 -1.12
CA ASP A 170 12.62 -13.19 -0.95
C ASP A 170 14.04 -13.76 -0.91
N GLN A 171 14.23 -15.03 -0.53
CA GLN A 171 15.58 -15.63 -0.41
C GLN A 171 16.42 -15.43 -1.66
N SER A 172 15.78 -15.50 -2.84
CA SER A 172 16.42 -15.30 -4.13
C SER A 172 16.85 -13.85 -4.43
N ILE A 173 16.27 -12.85 -3.74
CA ILE A 173 16.52 -11.42 -3.98
C ILE A 173 17.22 -10.70 -2.82
N ARG A 174 17.41 -11.34 -1.66
CA ARG A 174 17.98 -10.68 -0.46
C ARG A 174 19.33 -10.01 -0.72
N HIS A 175 20.19 -10.63 -1.53
CA HIS A 175 21.51 -10.08 -1.89
C HIS A 175 21.43 -8.80 -2.73
N GLN A 176 20.27 -8.48 -3.31
CA GLN A 176 20.04 -7.27 -4.11
C GLN A 176 19.44 -6.13 -3.29
N ILE A 177 19.00 -6.40 -2.06
CA ILE A 177 18.42 -5.39 -1.18
C ILE A 177 19.56 -4.70 -0.43
N LEU A 178 19.75 -3.42 -0.75
CA LEU A 178 20.84 -2.61 -0.18
C LEU A 178 20.30 -1.30 0.42
N PRO A 179 20.99 -0.73 1.43
CA PRO A 179 22.04 -1.39 2.21
C PRO A 179 21.47 -2.54 3.06
N VAL A 180 22.31 -3.44 3.58
CA VAL A 180 21.90 -4.73 4.16
C VAL A 180 20.96 -4.57 5.36
N GLU A 181 21.04 -3.46 6.09
CA GLU A 181 20.19 -3.13 7.23
C GLU A 181 18.72 -2.97 6.83
N ARG A 182 18.44 -2.77 5.53
CA ARG A 182 17.07 -2.75 5.01
C ARG A 182 16.39 -4.11 5.06
N LEU A 183 17.17 -5.20 5.16
CA LEU A 183 16.63 -6.52 5.40
C LEU A 183 15.96 -6.62 6.77
N GLU A 184 16.50 -5.98 7.81
CA GLU A 184 15.90 -5.97 9.15
C GLU A 184 14.51 -5.32 9.13
N THR A 185 14.37 -4.23 8.37
CA THR A 185 13.10 -3.54 8.16
C THR A 185 12.06 -4.44 7.48
N LEU A 186 12.49 -5.27 6.53
CA LEU A 186 11.63 -6.19 5.80
C LEU A 186 11.27 -7.41 6.65
N ASP A 187 12.23 -7.97 7.38
CA ASP A 187 12.02 -9.10 8.30
C ASP A 187 11.07 -8.72 9.43
N GLU A 188 11.16 -7.49 9.93
CA GLU A 188 10.20 -6.93 10.89
C GLU A 188 8.79 -6.85 10.31
N ALA A 189 8.64 -6.44 9.05
CA ALA A 189 7.35 -6.41 8.37
C ALA A 189 6.70 -7.80 8.38
N TYR A 190 7.48 -8.83 8.08
CA TYR A 190 6.99 -10.21 8.07
C TYR A 190 6.66 -10.72 9.47
N ARG A 191 7.48 -10.41 10.48
CA ARG A 191 7.18 -10.78 11.87
C ARG A 191 5.84 -10.19 12.33
N VAL A 192 5.60 -8.91 12.04
CA VAL A 192 4.31 -8.26 12.36
C VAL A 192 3.16 -8.92 11.60
N ARG A 193 3.36 -9.29 10.32
CA ARG A 193 2.35 -10.00 9.52
C ARG A 193 2.04 -11.41 10.03
N GLU A 194 3.04 -12.13 10.52
CA GLU A 194 2.88 -13.45 11.15
C GLU A 194 2.05 -13.34 12.43
N GLU A 195 2.35 -12.38 13.30
CA GLU A 195 1.54 -12.15 14.52
C GLU A 195 0.11 -11.71 14.19
N GLU A 196 -0.09 -10.90 13.15
CA GLU A 196 -1.43 -10.57 12.65
C GLU A 196 -2.19 -11.83 12.17
N GLY A 197 -1.50 -12.76 11.51
CA GLY A 197 -2.07 -14.05 11.11
C GLY A 197 -2.44 -14.92 12.32
N ARG A 198 -1.52 -15.05 13.29
CA ARG A 198 -1.79 -15.81 14.53
C ARG A 198 -2.95 -15.23 15.33
N PHE A 199 -3.12 -13.91 15.33
CA PHE A 199 -4.28 -13.27 15.95
C PHE A 199 -5.58 -13.60 15.21
N LEU A 200 -5.57 -13.60 13.87
CA LEU A 200 -6.72 -14.04 13.07
C LEU A 200 -7.11 -15.50 13.34
N ASP A 201 -6.11 -16.35 13.57
CA ASP A 201 -6.29 -17.77 13.93
C ASP A 201 -6.71 -17.97 15.40
N GLY A 202 -6.82 -16.89 16.21
CA GLY A 202 -7.19 -16.95 17.62
C GLY A 202 -6.08 -17.43 18.56
N ILE A 203 -4.83 -17.47 18.10
CA ILE A 203 -3.67 -18.02 18.82
C ILE A 203 -2.92 -16.95 19.63
N SER A 204 -2.94 -15.68 19.18
CA SER A 204 -2.13 -14.59 19.77
C SER A 204 -2.98 -13.51 20.46
N GLY A 205 -2.33 -12.70 21.29
CA GLY A 205 -2.93 -11.57 22.00
C GLY A 205 -3.32 -10.40 21.10
N THR A 206 -3.91 -9.36 21.68
CA THR A 206 -4.50 -8.22 20.93
C THR A 206 -3.52 -7.12 20.55
N TYR A 207 -2.29 -7.16 21.09
CA TYR A 207 -1.25 -6.16 20.90
C TYR A 207 0.09 -6.81 20.57
N LEU A 208 0.89 -6.16 19.72
CA LEU A 208 2.27 -6.55 19.45
C LEU A 208 3.22 -5.36 19.60
N SER A 209 4.46 -5.64 19.96
CA SER A 209 5.56 -4.68 19.95
C SER A 209 6.21 -4.68 18.57
N ALA A 210 6.34 -3.53 17.92
CA ALA A 210 6.92 -3.36 16.58
C ALA A 210 7.98 -2.26 16.55
N LEU A 211 8.97 -2.33 15.65
CA LEU A 211 9.94 -1.26 15.46
C LEU A 211 9.26 0.01 14.93
N ARG A 212 9.69 1.17 15.41
CA ARG A 212 9.20 2.44 14.91
C ARG A 212 9.70 2.66 13.48
N ALA A 213 8.82 2.52 12.50
CA ALA A 213 9.15 2.93 11.13
C ALA A 213 9.39 4.45 11.14
N THR A 214 10.56 4.88 10.68
CA THR A 214 11.00 6.27 10.76
C THR A 214 10.08 7.18 9.94
N GLY A 215 9.70 8.30 10.55
CA GLY A 215 8.57 9.12 10.16
C GLY A 215 7.68 9.25 11.38
N LYS A 216 7.43 10.48 11.85
CA LYS A 216 6.52 10.72 12.98
C LYS A 216 5.22 9.96 12.70
N PHE A 217 4.96 8.86 13.43
CA PHE A 217 3.63 8.30 13.55
C PHE A 217 2.84 9.33 14.35
N THR A 218 2.35 10.36 13.67
CA THR A 218 1.13 11.00 14.13
C THR A 218 0.06 9.95 13.88
N VAL A 219 -0.25 9.15 14.90
CA VAL A 219 -1.52 8.42 14.97
C VAL A 219 -2.59 9.50 15.14
N GLY A 220 -2.85 10.23 14.05
CA GLY A 220 -4.11 10.91 13.86
C GLY A 220 -5.10 9.79 13.64
N MET A 221 -5.77 9.41 14.73
CA MET A 221 -6.76 8.36 14.80
C MET A 221 -7.98 8.82 13.99
N THR A 222 -7.88 8.83 12.66
CA THR A 222 -9.08 8.79 11.81
C THR A 222 -9.51 7.34 11.81
N ALA A 223 -10.20 6.95 12.88
CA ALA A 223 -10.90 5.68 12.94
C ALA A 223 -11.80 5.60 11.71
N CYS A 224 -11.63 4.57 10.89
CA CYS A 224 -12.74 4.06 10.10
C CYS A 224 -13.73 3.53 11.13
N LEU A 225 -14.63 4.39 11.61
CA LEU A 225 -15.63 4.03 12.62
C LEU A 225 -16.49 2.89 12.07
N PRO A 226 -16.49 1.71 12.71
CA PRO A 226 -17.69 0.90 12.71
C PRO A 226 -18.75 1.63 13.55
N ASP A 227 -19.98 1.39 13.17
CA ASP A 227 -21.20 1.87 13.79
C ASP A 227 -21.28 1.64 15.31
N ALA A 228 -22.18 2.42 15.90
CA ALA A 228 -22.22 2.75 17.31
C ALA A 228 -22.50 1.55 18.24
N SER A 229 -21.48 1.14 19.00
CA SER A 229 -21.65 0.67 20.38
C SER A 229 -20.32 0.81 21.12
N GLY A 230 -20.17 1.90 21.86
CA GLY A 230 -18.93 2.24 22.56
C GLY A 230 -18.60 1.29 23.71
N PHE A 231 -17.31 1.20 24.03
CA PHE A 231 -16.75 1.24 25.39
C PHE A 231 -15.25 1.54 25.27
N GLY A 232 -14.75 2.41 26.15
CA GLY A 232 -13.49 3.14 26.01
C GLY A 232 -12.22 2.32 26.26
N VAL A 233 -11.09 2.92 25.85
CA VAL A 233 -9.74 2.45 26.21
C VAL A 233 -9.01 3.60 26.90
N ILE A 234 -8.54 3.30 28.11
CA ILE A 234 -7.79 4.18 29.01
C ILE A 234 -6.44 4.53 28.38
N PHE A 235 -6.12 5.82 28.32
CA PHE A 235 -4.77 6.31 28.04
C PHE A 235 -3.88 6.03 29.25
N LEU A 236 -2.79 5.28 29.06
CA LEU A 236 -1.61 5.41 29.91
C LEU A 236 -0.72 6.47 29.28
N GLY A 237 -0.62 7.60 29.97
CA GLY A 237 0.26 8.70 29.61
C GLY A 237 1.74 8.36 29.81
N LEU A 238 2.58 9.11 29.11
CA LEU A 238 3.82 9.59 29.70
C LEU A 238 3.94 11.07 29.29
N GLU A 239 3.85 11.92 30.29
CA GLU A 239 4.15 13.34 30.20
C GLU A 239 5.65 13.51 29.89
N ASP A 240 5.96 14.48 29.03
CA ASP A 240 6.99 15.46 29.37
C ASP A 240 6.64 16.80 28.71
N PHE A 241 6.53 17.77 29.59
CA PHE A 241 6.22 19.17 29.39
C PHE A 241 7.51 19.90 28.96
N VAL A 242 7.49 20.57 27.80
CA VAL A 242 8.19 21.85 27.65
C VAL A 242 7.24 22.79 26.93
N ALA A 243 6.49 23.55 27.72
CA ALA A 243 6.03 24.87 27.32
C ALA A 243 7.21 25.84 27.37
N ALA A 244 7.38 26.64 26.33
CA ALA A 244 7.96 27.97 26.44
C ALA A 244 7.21 28.86 25.46
N ASP A 245 6.35 29.69 26.05
CA ASP A 245 5.56 30.73 25.42
C ASP A 245 6.46 31.89 24.97
N HIS A 246 6.06 32.47 23.83
CA HIS A 246 6.11 33.88 23.43
C HIS A 246 7.18 34.83 23.99
N THR A 247 7.90 35.48 23.07
CA THR A 247 8.11 36.94 23.16
C THR A 247 8.04 37.57 21.78
N PHE A 248 7.02 38.41 21.61
CA PHE A 248 6.90 39.41 20.56
C PHE A 248 7.66 40.64 21.04
N SER A 249 8.61 41.18 20.25
CA SER A 249 8.96 42.60 20.31
C SER A 249 9.71 43.02 19.05
N ASN A 250 9.07 43.91 18.28
CA ASN A 250 9.74 44.81 17.35
C ASN A 250 10.76 45.69 18.09
N CYS A 251 11.83 46.09 17.41
CA CYS A 251 12.30 47.49 17.34
C CYS A 251 13.57 47.61 16.47
N CYS A 252 13.52 48.62 15.59
CA CYS A 252 14.55 49.25 14.75
C CYS A 252 15.07 48.49 13.53
#